data_AF-A0AAD5P0L7-F1
#
_entry.id   AF-A0AAD5P0L7-F1
#
_cell.length_a   1.000
_cell.length_b   1.000
_cell.length_c   1.000
_cell.angle_alpha   90.00
_cell.angle_beta   90.00
_cell.angle_gamma   90.00
#
_symmetry.space_group_name_H-M   'P 1'
#
loop_
_entity.id
_entity.type
_entity.pdbx_description
1 polymer ?
#
loop_
_entity_poly.entity_id
_entity_poly.type
_entity_poly.pdbx_seq_one_letter_code
_entity_poly.pdbx_strand_id
1 'polypeptide(L)'
;MGIGLLFSVASMASWAIAESKRRELAIKEGFSDEPQAVVDMSVMWLLPHFVLTGLAEGFYTVAENEFMYTEFPKSMSSISSSLSVLGVSVANLVASIILNGVDYFTKSRGSKESWVADNINKGHYDYYFWLISGLCVVNFLYYLACIKAYGPCKKEVDEKE
;
A
#
# COMPACT_ATOMS: atom_id res chain seq x y z
N MET A 1 -0.22 -14.49 -6.08
CA MET A 1 -0.38 -13.04 -5.77
C MET A 1 -0.70 -12.83 -4.28
N GLY A 2 -1.53 -13.67 -3.65
CA GLY A 2 -1.94 -13.50 -2.25
C GLY A 2 -0.81 -13.32 -1.22
N ILE A 3 0.31 -14.03 -1.33
CA ILE A 3 1.47 -13.87 -0.44
C ILE A 3 2.03 -12.44 -0.53
N GLY A 4 2.16 -11.88 -1.75
CA GLY A 4 2.60 -10.51 -1.96
C GLY A 4 1.64 -9.48 -1.32
N LEU A 5 0.32 -9.72 -1.40
CA LEU A 5 -0.67 -8.88 -0.75
C LEU A 5 -0.59 -8.93 0.79
N LEU A 6 -0.30 -10.08 1.38
CA LEU A 6 -0.07 -10.19 2.83
C LEU A 6 1.17 -9.39 3.27
N PHE A 7 2.26 -9.47 2.52
CA PHE A 7 3.45 -8.65 2.80
C PHE A 7 3.19 -7.15 2.61
N SER A 8 2.33 -6.76 1.65
CA SER A 8 1.91 -5.37 1.47
C SER A 8 1.15 -4.83 2.70
N VAL A 9 0.23 -5.63 3.27
CA VAL A 9 -0.46 -5.28 4.52
C VAL A 9 0.53 -5.09 5.67
N ALA A 10 1.44 -6.05 5.85
CA ALA A 10 2.46 -5.98 6.90
C ALA A 10 3.40 -4.78 6.72
N SER A 11 3.76 -4.48 5.47
CA SER A 11 4.60 -3.34 5.13
C SER A 11 3.95 -2.01 5.52
N MET A 12 2.69 -1.80 5.15
CA MET A 12 1.97 -0.56 5.50
C MET A 12 1.75 -0.44 7.00
N ALA A 13 1.49 -1.55 7.71
CA ALA A 13 1.40 -1.55 9.16
C ALA A 13 2.74 -1.17 9.82
N SER A 14 3.87 -1.68 9.31
CA SER A 14 5.19 -1.32 9.81
C SER A 14 5.50 0.18 9.64
N TRP A 15 5.07 0.77 8.51
CA TRP A 15 5.23 2.20 8.26
C TRP A 15 4.38 3.03 9.22
N ALA A 16 3.13 2.63 9.45
CA ALA A 16 2.25 3.30 10.41
C ALA A 16 2.86 3.32 11.82
N ILE A 17 3.44 2.19 12.26
CA ILE A 17 4.10 2.08 13.58
C ILE A 17 5.33 2.99 13.65
N ALA A 18 6.19 2.96 12.63
CA ALA A 18 7.38 3.80 12.56
C ALA A 18 7.01 5.30 12.62
N GLU A 19 5.97 5.70 11.90
CA GLU A 19 5.49 7.08 11.89
C GLU A 19 4.89 7.50 13.23
N SER A 20 4.09 6.63 13.87
CA SER A 20 3.59 6.89 15.22
C SER A 20 4.74 7.14 16.20
N LYS A 21 5.84 6.37 16.10
CA LYS A 21 7.01 6.53 16.96
C LYS A 21 7.80 7.80 16.66
N ARG A 22 8.02 8.10 15.37
CA ARG A 22 8.67 9.34 14.94
C ARG A 22 7.94 10.57 15.47
N ARG A 23 6.61 10.60 15.32
CA ARG A 23 5.75 11.69 15.78
C ARG A 23 5.75 11.81 17.30
N GLU A 24 5.69 10.70 18.04
CA GLU A 24 5.77 10.70 19.51
C GLU A 24 7.08 11.35 20.00
N LEU A 25 8.19 11.06 19.31
CA LEU A 25 9.51 11.60 19.66
C LEU A 25 9.63 13.10 19.31
N ALA A 26 9.16 13.51 18.13
CA ALA A 26 9.11 14.92 17.73
C ALA A 26 8.34 15.80 18.72
N ILE A 27 7.22 15.29 19.26
CA ILE A 27 6.42 16.00 20.26
C ILE A 27 7.16 16.11 21.61
N LYS A 28 7.87 15.04 22.02
CA LYS A 28 8.64 15.05 23.28
C LYS A 28 9.83 16.00 23.26
N GLU A 29 10.46 16.16 22.11
CA GLU A 29 11.59 17.07 21.90
C GLU A 29 11.15 18.54 21.73
N GLY A 30 9.83 18.81 21.67
CA GLY A 30 9.29 20.15 21.53
C GLY A 30 9.26 20.67 20.09
N PHE A 31 9.51 19.80 19.11
CA PHE A 31 9.57 20.14 17.69
C PHE A 31 8.19 20.14 16.98
N SER A 32 7.11 20.32 17.73
CA SER A 32 5.74 20.30 17.19
C SER A 32 5.51 21.36 16.11
N ASP A 33 6.11 22.54 16.25
CA ASP A 33 5.93 23.67 15.34
C ASP A 33 7.02 23.78 14.27
N GLU A 34 8.05 22.94 14.35
CA GLU A 34 9.22 22.97 13.45
C GLU A 34 9.20 21.78 12.48
N PRO A 35 8.70 21.94 11.25
CA PRO A 35 8.55 20.84 10.30
C PRO A 35 9.88 20.28 9.78
N GLN A 36 10.98 21.03 9.92
CA GLN A 36 12.32 20.65 9.47
C GLN A 36 13.24 20.23 10.63
N ALA A 37 12.72 20.18 11.85
CA ALA A 37 13.52 19.75 13.00
C ALA A 37 13.91 18.28 12.85
N VAL A 38 15.18 18.00 13.10
CA VAL A 38 15.73 16.65 13.02
C VAL A 38 15.41 15.94 14.33
N VAL A 39 14.53 14.94 14.24
CA VAL A 39 14.21 14.06 15.37
C VAL A 39 15.34 13.06 15.54
N ASP A 40 15.77 12.80 16.78
CA ASP A 40 16.81 11.83 17.10
C ASP A 40 16.31 10.36 16.95
N MET A 41 16.00 9.98 15.71
CA MET A 41 15.51 8.65 15.34
C MET A 41 16.44 7.99 14.34
N SER A 42 16.82 6.73 14.62
CA SER A 42 17.60 5.95 13.66
C SER A 42 16.81 5.67 12.39
N VAL A 43 17.44 5.92 11.23
CA VAL A 43 16.91 5.59 9.89
C VAL A 43 16.61 4.08 9.75
N MET A 44 17.22 3.23 10.58
CA MET A 44 16.95 1.79 10.59
C MET A 44 15.48 1.43 10.85
N TRP A 45 14.68 2.33 11.42
CA TRP A 45 13.23 2.11 11.60
C TRP A 45 12.44 2.06 10.29
N LEU A 46 12.97 2.57 9.18
CA LEU A 46 12.37 2.45 7.84
C LEU A 46 12.67 1.10 7.18
N LEU A 47 13.70 0.39 7.66
CA LEU A 47 14.17 -0.85 7.07
C LEU A 47 13.09 -1.95 7.02
N PRO A 48 12.27 -2.17 8.07
CA PRO A 48 11.19 -3.15 8.01
C PRO A 48 10.19 -2.88 6.88
N HIS A 49 9.81 -1.62 6.68
CA HIS A 49 8.89 -1.23 5.61
C HIS A 49 9.48 -1.54 4.23
N PHE A 50 10.72 -1.11 3.97
CA PHE A 50 11.36 -1.33 2.67
C PHE A 50 11.58 -2.81 2.34
N VAL A 51 12.00 -3.62 3.33
CA VAL A 51 12.18 -5.07 3.13
C VAL A 51 10.85 -5.74 2.82
N LEU A 52 9.79 -5.42 3.57
CA LEU A 52 8.46 -6.00 3.36
C LEU A 52 7.85 -5.57 2.03
N THR A 53 8.01 -4.30 1.62
CA THR A 53 7.56 -3.81 0.31
C THR A 53 8.28 -4.53 -0.83
N GLY A 54 9.60 -4.70 -0.74
CA GLY A 54 10.36 -5.43 -1.77
C GLY A 54 9.93 -6.90 -1.91
N LEU A 55 9.68 -7.57 -0.78
CA LEU A 55 9.11 -8.93 -0.79
C LEU A 55 7.70 -8.95 -1.39
N ALA A 56 6.86 -7.98 -1.01
CA ALA A 56 5.50 -7.86 -1.51
C ALA A 56 5.47 -7.74 -3.04
N GLU A 57 6.25 -6.82 -3.60
CA GLU A 57 6.37 -6.61 -5.04
C GLU A 57 6.90 -7.86 -5.75
N GLY A 58 7.99 -8.45 -5.25
CA GLY A 58 8.58 -9.65 -5.87
C GLY A 58 7.59 -10.81 -5.96
N PHE A 59 6.92 -11.15 -4.85
CA PHE A 59 5.93 -12.24 -4.85
C PHE A 59 4.66 -11.90 -5.63
N TYR A 60 4.27 -10.63 -5.68
CA TYR A 60 3.11 -10.21 -6.44
C TYR A 60 3.38 -10.28 -7.94
N THR A 61 4.44 -9.64 -8.43
CA THR A 61 4.77 -9.53 -9.85
C THR A 61 5.06 -10.90 -10.49
N VAL A 62 5.79 -11.79 -9.81
CA VAL A 62 6.05 -13.15 -10.33
C VAL A 62 4.74 -13.89 -10.54
N ALA A 63 3.84 -13.84 -9.55
CA ALA A 63 2.56 -14.53 -9.63
C ALA A 63 1.58 -13.87 -10.61
N GLU A 64 1.60 -12.55 -10.74
CA GLU A 64 0.83 -11.83 -11.75
C GLU A 64 1.25 -12.26 -13.16
N ASN A 65 2.55 -12.28 -13.43
CA ASN A 65 3.09 -12.68 -14.72
C ASN A 65 2.73 -14.14 -15.05
N GLU A 66 2.87 -15.06 -14.09
CA GLU A 66 2.52 -16.46 -14.29
C GLU A 66 1.04 -16.67 -14.59
N PHE A 67 0.16 -15.95 -13.87
CA PHE A 67 -1.27 -15.98 -14.13
C PHE A 67 -1.60 -15.43 -15.53
N MET A 68 -1.02 -14.29 -15.90
CA MET A 68 -1.21 -13.70 -17.22
C MET A 68 -0.76 -14.63 -18.34
N TYR A 69 0.38 -15.31 -18.19
CA TYR A 69 0.85 -16.29 -19.18
C TYR A 69 -0.01 -17.55 -19.27
N THR A 70 -0.68 -17.92 -18.19
CA THR A 70 -1.53 -19.12 -18.14
C THR A 70 -2.89 -18.84 -18.77
N GLU A 71 -3.47 -17.67 -18.52
CA GLU A 71 -4.82 -17.33 -18.95
C GLU A 71 -4.89 -16.62 -20.30
N PHE A 72 -3.85 -15.86 -20.69
CA PHE A 72 -3.81 -15.21 -22.00
C PHE A 72 -3.04 -16.05 -23.03
N PRO A 73 -3.56 -16.21 -24.26
CA PRO A 73 -2.82 -16.84 -25.34
C PRO A 73 -1.59 -16.00 -25.72
N LYS A 74 -0.52 -16.65 -26.20
CA LYS A 74 0.75 -15.97 -26.56
C LYS A 74 0.60 -14.81 -27.55
N SER A 75 -0.44 -14.80 -28.38
CA SER A 75 -0.76 -13.71 -29.32
C SER A 75 -1.27 -12.44 -28.63
N MET A 76 -1.68 -12.50 -27.36
CA MET A 76 -2.22 -11.38 -26.57
C MET A 76 -1.23 -10.85 -25.52
N SER A 77 0.05 -11.20 -25.61
CA SER A 77 1.08 -10.74 -24.67
C SER A 77 1.16 -9.21 -24.55
N SER A 78 1.00 -8.49 -25.66
CA SER A 78 0.95 -7.02 -25.69
C SER A 78 -0.23 -6.44 -24.89
N ILE A 79 -1.38 -7.11 -24.93
CA ILE A 79 -2.58 -6.70 -24.18
C ILE A 79 -2.36 -6.91 -22.68
N SER A 80 -1.75 -8.03 -22.28
CA SER A 80 -1.40 -8.30 -20.89
C SER A 80 -0.49 -7.22 -20.30
N SER A 81 0.62 -6.90 -20.98
CA SER A 81 1.54 -5.84 -20.51
C SER A 81 0.85 -4.47 -20.44
N SER A 82 0.02 -4.15 -21.44
CA SER A 82 -0.74 -2.89 -21.47
C SER A 82 -1.74 -2.81 -20.32
N LEU A 83 -2.42 -3.92 -19.99
CA LEU A 83 -3.37 -3.99 -18.88
C LEU A 83 -2.68 -3.80 -17.52
N SER A 84 -1.50 -4.39 -17.30
CA SER A 84 -0.74 -4.18 -16.06
C SER A 84 -0.33 -2.71 -15.89
N VAL A 85 0.16 -2.05 -16.95
CA VAL A 85 0.52 -0.62 -16.91
C VAL A 85 -0.71 0.26 -16.69
N LEU A 86 -1.84 -0.06 -17.32
CA LEU A 86 -3.11 0.61 -17.05
C LEU A 86 -3.54 0.42 -15.60
N GLY A 87 -3.37 -0.78 -15.03
CA GLY A 87 -3.64 -1.07 -13.62
C GLY A 87 -2.84 -0.17 -12.68
N VAL A 88 -1.54 -0.01 -12.93
CA VAL A 88 -0.67 0.92 -12.18
C VAL A 88 -1.14 2.37 -12.35
N SER A 89 -1.57 2.75 -13.54
CA SER A 89 -2.07 4.11 -13.80
C SER A 89 -3.35 4.41 -13.01
N VAL A 90 -4.30 3.46 -13.00
CA VAL A 90 -5.52 3.55 -12.19
C VAL A 90 -5.19 3.59 -10.71
N ALA A 91 -4.24 2.78 -10.24
CA ALA A 91 -3.81 2.79 -8.84
C ALA A 91 -3.28 4.18 -8.41
N ASN A 92 -2.51 4.86 -9.25
CA ASN A 92 -2.03 6.22 -8.96
C ASN A 92 -3.17 7.25 -8.88
N LEU A 93 -4.19 7.12 -9.74
CA LEU A 93 -5.39 7.97 -9.67
C LEU A 93 -6.17 7.72 -8.37
N VAL A 94 -6.35 6.45 -8.00
CA VAL A 94 -7.00 6.07 -6.74
C VAL A 94 -6.23 6.61 -5.54
N ALA A 95 -4.91 6.51 -5.53
CA ALA A 95 -4.07 7.08 -4.47
C ALA A 95 -4.28 8.61 -4.34
N SER A 96 -4.34 9.31 -5.47
CA SER A 96 -4.62 10.75 -5.50
C SER A 96 -6.02 11.09 -4.98
N ILE A 97 -7.04 10.30 -5.32
CA ILE A 97 -8.41 10.47 -4.84
C ILE A 97 -8.48 10.25 -3.33
N ILE A 98 -7.83 9.19 -2.82
CA ILE A 98 -7.78 8.90 -1.38
C ILE A 98 -7.14 10.05 -0.62
N LEU A 99 -5.99 10.55 -1.09
CA LEU A 99 -5.29 11.66 -0.46
C LEU A 99 -6.15 12.92 -0.42
N ASN A 100 -6.73 13.33 -1.56
CA ASN A 100 -7.63 14.49 -1.62
C ASN A 100 -8.88 14.31 -0.74
N GLY A 101 -9.44 13.10 -0.70
CA GLY A 101 -10.58 12.78 0.15
C GLY A 101 -10.24 12.91 1.64
N VAL A 102 -9.12 12.34 2.08
CA VAL A 102 -8.63 12.46 3.47
C VAL A 102 -8.40 13.92 3.82
N ASP A 103 -7.77 14.69 2.93
CA ASP A 103 -7.52 16.11 3.17
C ASP A 103 -8.83 16.91 3.31
N TYR A 104 -9.80 16.67 2.40
CA TYR A 104 -11.11 17.30 2.45
C TYR A 104 -11.88 16.99 3.74
N PHE A 105 -12.01 15.70 4.11
CA PHE A 105 -12.75 15.29 5.30
C PHE A 105 -12.08 15.74 6.59
N THR A 106 -10.74 15.79 6.62
CA THR A 106 -10.02 16.17 7.84
C THR A 106 -10.04 17.68 8.05
N LYS A 107 -9.85 18.49 6.99
CA LYS A 107 -9.96 19.96 7.08
C LYS A 107 -11.35 20.44 7.47
N SER A 108 -12.41 19.70 7.09
CA SER A 108 -13.80 20.07 7.39
C SER A 108 -14.19 19.87 8.86
N ARG A 109 -13.44 19.07 9.64
CA ARG A 109 -13.84 18.61 10.98
C ARG A 109 -13.38 19.50 12.15
N GLY A 110 -12.90 20.71 11.88
CA GLY A 110 -12.66 21.73 12.92
C GLY A 110 -11.28 21.69 13.59
N SER A 111 -10.37 20.78 13.23
CA SER A 111 -8.94 20.95 13.52
C SER A 111 -8.35 21.89 12.48
N LYS A 112 -7.53 22.85 12.91
CA LYS A 112 -6.79 23.75 11.99
C LYS A 112 -5.77 23.00 11.09
N GLU A 113 -5.55 21.71 11.34
CA GLU A 113 -4.50 20.89 10.73
C GLU A 113 -5.12 19.60 10.13
N SER A 114 -4.70 19.23 8.92
CA SER A 114 -5.10 18.01 8.19
C SER A 114 -4.30 16.79 8.67
N TRP A 115 -4.76 15.56 8.40
CA TRP A 115 -3.95 14.34 8.66
C TRP A 115 -2.67 14.36 7.81
N VAL A 116 -2.77 14.95 6.63
CA VAL A 116 -1.67 15.23 5.71
C VAL A 116 -1.45 16.74 5.71
N ALA A 117 -0.78 17.25 6.74
CA ALA A 117 -0.46 18.68 6.89
C ALA A 117 0.96 18.99 6.40
N ASP A 118 1.19 20.22 5.93
CA ASP A 118 2.52 20.70 5.53
C ASP A 118 3.56 20.53 6.65
N ASN A 119 3.11 20.63 7.90
CA ASN A 119 3.91 20.26 9.05
C ASN A 119 3.69 18.79 9.43
N ILE A 120 4.66 17.93 9.09
CA ILE A 120 4.65 16.49 9.38
C ILE A 120 4.60 16.16 10.87
N ASN A 121 5.03 17.07 11.75
CA ASN A 121 5.01 16.86 13.20
C ASN A 121 3.62 17.15 13.81
N LYS A 122 2.83 18.01 13.15
CA LYS A 122 1.42 18.28 13.51
C LYS A 122 0.45 17.35 12.82
N GLY A 123 0.75 16.98 11.57
CA GLY A 123 -0.03 16.04 10.78
C GLY A 123 -0.13 14.69 11.47
N HIS A 124 -1.28 14.05 11.30
CA HIS A 124 -1.55 12.69 11.76
C HIS A 124 -1.33 11.69 10.61
N TYR A 125 -0.09 11.64 10.11
CA TYR A 125 0.30 10.71 9.06
C TYR A 125 0.17 9.25 9.50
N ASP A 126 0.26 8.98 10.81
CA ASP A 126 -0.05 7.70 11.42
C ASP A 126 -1.46 7.21 11.05
N TYR A 127 -2.48 8.06 11.15
CA TYR A 127 -3.86 7.69 10.77
C TYR A 127 -4.01 7.45 9.27
N TYR A 128 -3.31 8.24 8.44
CA TYR A 128 -3.30 8.02 6.99
C TYR A 128 -2.70 6.65 6.63
N PHE A 129 -1.56 6.27 7.23
CA PHE A 129 -0.95 4.96 6.99
C PHE A 129 -1.77 3.81 7.56
N TRP A 130 -2.43 3.98 8.71
CA TRP A 130 -3.40 3.00 9.22
C TRP A 130 -4.61 2.83 8.29
N LEU A 131 -5.11 3.91 7.71
CA LEU A 131 -6.18 3.86 6.71
C LEU A 131 -5.75 3.06 5.48
N ILE A 132 -4.55 3.32 4.94
CA ILE A 132 -4.02 2.54 3.79
C ILE A 132 -3.84 1.08 4.18
N SER A 133 -3.29 0.79 5.36
CA SER A 133 -3.15 -0.59 5.85
C SER A 133 -4.51 -1.31 5.90
N GLY A 134 -5.56 -0.63 6.38
CA GLY A 134 -6.93 -1.15 6.35
C GLY A 134 -7.45 -1.41 4.92
N LEU A 135 -7.19 -0.49 3.97
CA LEU A 135 -7.53 -0.69 2.56
C LEU A 135 -6.78 -1.89 1.95
N CYS A 136 -5.51 -2.10 2.31
CA CYS A 136 -4.74 -3.28 1.88
C CYS A 136 -5.37 -4.58 2.41
N VAL A 137 -5.87 -4.59 3.65
CA VAL A 137 -6.60 -5.75 4.22
C VAL A 137 -7.89 -6.00 3.45
N VAL A 138 -8.68 -4.97 3.18
CA VAL A 138 -9.91 -5.09 2.38
C VAL A 138 -9.60 -5.61 0.98
N ASN A 139 -8.54 -5.11 0.34
CA ASN A 139 -8.07 -5.59 -0.96
C ASN A 139 -7.67 -7.07 -0.92
N PHE A 140 -6.97 -7.51 0.14
CA PHE A 140 -6.63 -8.93 0.32
C PHE A 140 -7.88 -9.81 0.46
N LEU A 141 -8.87 -9.38 1.27
CA LEU A 141 -10.13 -10.10 1.42
C LEU A 141 -10.93 -10.15 0.11
N TYR A 142 -10.96 -9.04 -0.63
CA TYR A 142 -11.56 -8.98 -1.95
C TYR A 142 -10.88 -9.95 -2.93
N TYR A 143 -9.54 -9.98 -2.94
CA TYR A 143 -8.78 -10.95 -3.73
C TYR A 143 -9.13 -12.40 -3.38
N LEU A 144 -9.27 -12.74 -2.10
CA LEU A 144 -9.71 -14.08 -1.69
C LEU A 144 -11.11 -14.42 -2.20
N ALA A 145 -12.03 -13.44 -2.20
CA ALA A 145 -13.36 -13.62 -2.78
C ALA A 145 -13.29 -13.85 -4.30
N CYS A 146 -12.44 -13.10 -5.00
CA CYS A 146 -12.22 -13.26 -6.45
C CYS A 146 -11.65 -14.63 -6.81
N ILE A 147 -10.63 -15.14 -6.08
CA ILE A 147 -10.10 -16.48 -6.34
C ILE A 147 -11.17 -17.54 -6.17
N LYS A 148 -11.96 -17.45 -5.09
CA LYS A 148 -13.04 -18.40 -4.82
C LYS A 148 -14.11 -18.38 -5.91
N ALA A 149 -14.41 -17.20 -6.47
CA ALA A 149 -15.38 -17.05 -7.55
C ALA A 149 -14.82 -17.50 -8.92
N TYR A 150 -13.51 -17.31 -9.15
CA TYR A 150 -12.86 -17.64 -10.42
C TYR A 150 -12.63 -19.14 -10.61
N GLY A 151 -12.26 -19.87 -9.55
CA GLY A 151 -11.98 -21.30 -9.62
C GLY A 151 -10.53 -21.64 -10.03
N PRO A 152 -10.21 -22.92 -10.25
CA PRO A 152 -8.85 -23.36 -10.58
C PRO A 152 -8.41 -22.88 -11.97
N CYS A 153 -7.12 -22.57 -12.11
CA CYS A 153 -6.54 -22.08 -13.38
C CYS A 153 -6.48 -23.19 -14.42
N LYS A 154 -6.48 -22.81 -15.70
CA LYS A 154 -6.55 -23.75 -16.84
C LYS A 154 -5.43 -24.81 -16.85
N LYS A 155 -4.21 -24.41 -16.48
CA LYS A 155 -3.04 -25.31 -16.33
C LYS A 155 -3.26 -26.45 -15.33
N GLU A 156 -4.04 -26.19 -14.29
CA GLU A 156 -4.30 -27.16 -13.22
C GLU A 156 -5.37 -28.20 -13.62
N VAL A 157 -6.11 -27.93 -14.70
CA VAL A 157 -7.07 -28.86 -15.32
C VAL A 157 -6.36 -29.79 -16.28
N ASP A 158 -5.43 -29.26 -17.10
CA ASP A 158 -4.63 -30.06 -18.05
C ASP A 158 -3.62 -31.01 -17.36
N GLU A 159 -3.17 -30.72 -16.12
CA GLU A 159 -2.32 -31.64 -15.33
C GLU A 159 -3.10 -32.73 -14.58
N LYS A 160 -4.43 -32.63 -14.50
CA LYS A 160 -5.30 -33.59 -13.79
C LYS A 160 -6.04 -34.57 -14.72
N GLU A 161 -5.96 -34.37 -16.05
CA GLU A 161 -6.38 -35.34 -17.08
C GLU A 161 -5.22 -36.24 -17.53
#